data_AF-A0AA37NW25-F1
#
_entry.id   AF-A0AA37NW25-F1
#
_cell.length_a   1.000
_cell.length_b   1.000
_cell.length_c   1.000
_cell.angle_alpha   90.00
_cell.angle_beta   90.00
_cell.angle_gamma   90.00
#
_symmetry.space_group_name_H-M   'P 1'
#
loop_
_entity.id
_entity.type
_entity.pdbx_description
1 polymer ?
#
loop_
_entity_poly.entity_id
_entity_poly.type
_entity_poly.pdbx_seq_one_letter_code
_entity_poly.pdbx_strand_id
1 'polypeptide(L)'
;MAARKRKKLKQIDLARELHLSQEAVSRYEAGKSLPNAENIALLAKLLDVSSDYLLGLSDQEQSPKPLREQLSPQEWELLYQFRRLSPRVKERTLGYIDGAVQNQPKTKKP
;
A
#
# COMPACT_ATOMS: atom_id res chain seq x y z
N MET A 1 0.65 -8.98 -18.21
CA MET A 1 1.30 -8.17 -17.16
C MET A 1 1.28 -6.67 -17.51
N ALA A 2 0.30 -5.91 -17.00
CA ALA A 2 0.11 -4.48 -17.33
C ALA A 2 1.17 -3.57 -16.68
N ALA A 3 1.61 -3.91 -15.45
CA ALA A 3 2.60 -3.12 -14.70
C ALA A 3 3.95 -2.95 -15.40
N ARG A 4 4.48 -4.03 -16.00
CA ARG A 4 5.70 -3.96 -16.81
C ARG A 4 5.62 -2.90 -17.90
N LYS A 5 4.51 -2.88 -18.64
CA LYS A 5 4.32 -1.96 -19.78
C LYS A 5 4.30 -0.51 -19.30
N ARG A 6 3.67 -0.20 -18.16
CA ARG A 6 3.67 1.15 -17.57
C ARG A 6 5.06 1.62 -17.16
N LYS A 7 5.88 0.73 -16.58
CA LYS A 7 7.29 1.00 -16.23
C LYS A 7 8.22 1.00 -17.45
N LYS A 8 7.69 0.80 -18.68
CA LYS A 8 8.44 0.75 -19.96
C LYS A 8 9.57 -0.29 -19.99
N LEU A 9 9.46 -1.35 -19.18
CA LEU A 9 10.44 -2.42 -19.12
C LEU A 9 10.18 -3.45 -20.23
N LYS A 10 11.24 -3.98 -20.84
CA LYS A 10 11.14 -5.12 -21.75
C LYS A 10 11.08 -6.42 -20.96
N GLN A 11 10.52 -7.47 -21.54
CA GLN A 11 10.49 -8.79 -20.89
C GLN A 11 11.89 -9.30 -20.56
N ILE A 12 12.87 -9.01 -21.42
CA ILE A 12 14.28 -9.39 -21.21
C ILE A 12 14.91 -8.67 -20.01
N ASP A 13 14.44 -7.47 -19.67
CA ASP A 13 14.93 -6.72 -18.51
C ASP A 13 14.47 -7.43 -17.22
N LEU A 14 13.19 -7.81 -17.14
CA LEU A 14 12.70 -8.61 -16.02
C LEU A 14 13.34 -9.98 -15.95
N ALA A 15 13.54 -10.64 -17.08
CA ALA A 15 14.19 -11.94 -17.12
C ALA A 15 15.60 -11.88 -16.52
N ARG A 16 16.35 -10.82 -16.83
CA ARG A 16 17.69 -10.59 -16.26
C ARG A 16 17.64 -10.40 -14.75
N GLU A 17 16.76 -9.53 -14.26
CA GLU A 17 16.63 -9.23 -12.82
C GLU A 17 16.10 -10.42 -12.00
N LEU A 18 15.30 -11.29 -12.61
CA LEU A 18 14.75 -12.49 -11.97
C LEU A 18 15.65 -13.73 -12.15
N HIS A 19 16.76 -13.61 -12.90
CA HIS A 19 17.58 -14.75 -13.32
C HIS A 19 16.77 -15.85 -14.02
N LEU A 20 15.83 -15.45 -14.89
CA LEU A 20 14.96 -16.33 -15.66
C LEU A 20 15.22 -16.18 -17.16
N SER A 21 14.65 -17.10 -17.96
CA SER A 21 14.57 -16.91 -19.41
C SER A 21 13.48 -15.89 -19.77
N GLN A 22 13.66 -15.21 -20.90
CA GLN A 22 12.62 -14.32 -21.44
C GLN A 22 11.32 -15.08 -21.72
N GLU A 23 11.41 -16.35 -22.12
CA GLU A 23 10.25 -17.22 -22.32
C GLU A 23 9.49 -17.45 -21.01
N ALA A 24 10.17 -17.70 -19.89
CA ALA A 24 9.53 -17.87 -18.59
C ALA A 24 8.71 -16.63 -18.21
N VAL A 25 9.30 -15.43 -18.38
CA VAL A 25 8.58 -14.16 -18.17
C VAL A 25 7.38 -14.05 -19.12
N SER A 26 7.55 -14.36 -20.40
CA SER A 26 6.44 -14.33 -21.37
C SER A 26 5.30 -15.28 -21.00
N ARG A 27 5.61 -16.46 -20.45
CA ARG A 27 4.61 -17.42 -19.98
C ARG A 27 3.87 -16.90 -18.76
N TYR A 28 4.55 -16.22 -17.83
CA TYR A 28 3.89 -15.52 -16.72
C TYR A 28 2.94 -14.45 -17.24
N GLU A 29 3.36 -13.61 -18.20
CA GLU A 29 2.51 -12.53 -18.70
C GLU A 29 1.24 -13.02 -19.43
N ALA A 30 1.33 -14.21 -20.01
CA ALA A 30 0.26 -14.89 -20.73
C ALA A 30 -0.58 -15.84 -19.85
N GLY A 31 -0.27 -15.95 -18.55
CA GLY A 31 -0.96 -16.86 -17.62
C GLY A 31 -0.70 -18.35 -17.89
N LYS A 32 0.32 -18.71 -18.67
CA LYS A 32 0.67 -20.09 -19.03
C LYS A 32 1.52 -20.80 -17.98
N SER A 33 2.02 -20.06 -16.99
CA SER A 33 2.71 -20.57 -15.82
C SER A 33 2.58 -19.56 -14.69
N LEU A 34 2.69 -20.03 -13.45
CA LEU A 34 2.68 -19.18 -12.26
C LEU A 34 4.12 -18.95 -11.76
N PRO A 35 4.49 -17.71 -11.39
CA PRO A 35 5.73 -17.45 -10.67
C PRO A 35 5.68 -18.09 -9.27
N ASN A 36 6.83 -18.52 -8.76
CA ASN A 36 6.95 -18.94 -7.36
C ASN A 36 6.94 -17.71 -6.42
N ALA A 37 6.90 -17.96 -5.12
CA ALA A 37 6.84 -16.89 -4.12
C ALA A 37 8.02 -15.90 -4.21
N GLU A 38 9.24 -16.40 -4.47
CA GLU A 38 10.44 -15.58 -4.62
C GLU A 38 10.32 -14.64 -5.83
N ASN A 39 9.91 -15.17 -6.99
CA ASN A 39 9.71 -14.41 -8.20
C ASN A 39 8.57 -13.39 -8.04
N ILE A 40 7.49 -13.74 -7.32
CA ILE A 40 6.41 -12.79 -7.01
C ILE A 40 6.94 -11.62 -6.18
N ALA A 41 7.75 -11.89 -5.15
CA ALA A 41 8.32 -10.83 -4.30
C ALA A 41 9.27 -9.91 -5.09
N LEU A 42 10.12 -10.48 -5.94
CA LEU A 42 11.00 -9.71 -6.82
C LEU A 42 10.22 -8.89 -7.84
N LEU A 43 9.21 -9.49 -8.49
CA LEU A 43 8.33 -8.80 -9.43
C LEU A 43 7.60 -7.64 -8.78
N ALA A 44 7.06 -7.84 -7.57
CA ALA A 44 6.35 -6.81 -6.81
C ALA A 44 7.27 -5.60 -6.56
N LYS A 45 8.51 -5.86 -6.14
CA LYS A 45 9.52 -4.82 -5.91
C LYS A 45 9.96 -4.12 -7.19
N LEU A 46 10.29 -4.86 -8.25
CA LEU A 46 10.76 -4.31 -9.53
C LEU A 46 9.70 -3.47 -10.23
N LEU A 47 8.45 -3.90 -10.15
CA LEU A 47 7.33 -3.24 -10.79
C LEU A 47 6.65 -2.21 -9.90
N ASP A 48 7.05 -2.12 -8.63
CA ASP A 48 6.51 -1.20 -7.62
C ASP A 48 4.99 -1.35 -7.46
N VAL A 49 4.59 -2.62 -7.29
CA VAL A 49 3.21 -3.07 -7.12
C VAL A 49 3.12 -4.09 -5.99
N SER A 50 1.91 -4.33 -5.47
CA SER A 50 1.62 -5.36 -4.49
C SER A 50 1.63 -6.75 -5.11
N SER A 51 1.93 -7.76 -4.29
CA SER A 51 1.76 -9.16 -4.68
C SER A 51 0.30 -9.48 -4.98
N ASP A 52 -0.65 -8.87 -4.26
CA ASP A 52 -2.08 -9.01 -4.50
C ASP A 52 -2.47 -8.58 -5.91
N TYR A 53 -1.91 -7.46 -6.39
CA TYR A 53 -2.09 -7.01 -7.77
C TYR A 53 -1.51 -8.00 -8.78
N LEU A 54 -0.31 -8.53 -8.52
CA LEU A 54 0.32 -9.52 -9.40
C LEU A 54 -0.46 -10.83 -9.48
N LEU A 55 -1.10 -11.22 -8.37
CA LEU A 55 -1.90 -12.44 -8.25
C LEU A 55 -3.35 -12.26 -8.68
N GLY A 56 -3.77 -11.03 -9.03
CA GLY A 56 -5.16 -10.73 -9.40
C GLY A 56 -6.14 -10.77 -8.22
N LEU A 57 -5.63 -10.61 -6.99
CA LEU A 57 -6.43 -10.51 -5.76
C LEU A 57 -6.89 -9.08 -5.47
N SER A 58 -6.32 -8.09 -6.16
CA SER A 58 -6.68 -6.68 -6.05
C SER A 58 -6.47 -5.95 -7.36
N ASP A 59 -7.37 -5.01 -7.67
CA ASP A 59 -7.19 -4.07 -8.78
C ASP A 59 -6.25 -2.91 -8.41
N GLN A 60 -5.95 -2.75 -7.11
CA GLN A 60 -5.05 -1.71 -6.62
C GLN A 60 -3.60 -2.15 -6.81
N GLU A 61 -2.85 -1.39 -7.62
CA GLU A 61 -1.45 -1.65 -7.90
C GLU A 61 -0.60 -1.67 -6.64
N GLN A 62 -0.85 -0.77 -5.70
CA GLN A 62 -0.08 -0.67 -4.46
C GLN A 62 -0.94 -1.13 -3.29
N SER A 63 -0.31 -1.82 -2.34
CA SER A 63 -0.93 -2.01 -1.04
C SER A 63 -1.08 -0.64 -0.38
N PRO A 64 -2.14 -0.42 0.42
CA PRO A 64 -2.23 0.78 1.24
C PRO A 64 -0.94 0.92 2.04
N LYS A 65 -0.36 2.12 2.06
CA LYS A 65 0.82 2.38 2.89
C LYS A 65 0.53 1.96 4.33
N PRO A 66 1.50 1.46 5.10
CA PRO A 66 1.28 1.21 6.52
C PRO A 66 0.68 2.43 7.20
N LEU A 67 -0.28 2.24 8.12
CA LEU A 67 -0.97 3.37 8.80
C LEU A 67 0.04 4.40 9.35
N ARG A 68 1.17 3.93 9.85
CA ARG A 68 2.27 4.75 10.36
C ARG A 68 2.83 5.75 9.33
N GLU A 69 2.87 5.39 8.06
CA GLU A 69 3.35 6.26 6.96
C GLU A 69 2.26 7.22 6.45
N GLN A 70 1.01 7.01 6.87
CA GLN A 70 -0.12 7.85 6.50
C GLN A 70 -0.42 8.93 7.55
N LEU A 71 0.11 8.80 8.76
CA LEU A 71 -0.15 9.70 9.88
C LEU A 71 0.90 10.82 9.94
N SER A 72 0.43 12.05 10.12
CA SER A 72 1.27 13.17 10.54
C SER A 72 1.86 12.93 11.93
N PRO A 73 2.95 13.64 12.30
CA PRO A 73 3.51 13.56 13.65
C PRO A 73 2.47 13.82 14.76
N GLN A 74 1.55 14.75 14.53
CA GLN A 74 0.48 15.10 15.48
C GLN A 74 -0.53 13.96 15.63
N GLU A 75 -0.98 13.36 14.53
CA GLU A 75 -1.92 12.22 14.58
C GLU A 75 -1.27 10.99 15.22
N TRP A 76 0.02 10.77 14.96
CA TRP A 76 0.79 9.71 15.59
C TRP A 76 0.89 9.90 17.11
N GLU A 77 1.23 11.11 17.55
CA GLU A 77 1.32 11.44 18.97
C GLU A 77 -0.04 11.26 19.66
N LEU A 78 -1.11 11.76 19.04
CA LEU A 78 -2.47 11.57 19.53
C LEU A 78 -2.80 10.07 19.72
N LEU A 79 -2.57 9.25 18.69
CA LEU A 79 -2.82 7.80 18.76
C LEU A 79 -1.96 7.10 19.81
N TYR A 80 -0.69 7.47 19.91
CA TYR A 80 0.24 6.91 20.89
C TYR A 80 -0.23 7.18 22.33
N GLN A 81 -0.58 8.43 22.64
CA GLN A 81 -1.10 8.78 23.96
C GLN A 81 -2.46 8.13 24.20
N PHE A 82 -3.37 8.20 23.22
CA PHE A 82 -4.71 7.66 23.34
C PHE A 82 -4.70 6.16 23.66
N ARG A 83 -3.83 5.36 23.01
CA ARG A 83 -3.72 3.91 23.26
C ARG A 83 -3.40 3.57 24.72
N ARG A 84 -2.61 4.42 25.40
CA ARG A 84 -2.16 4.25 26.79
C ARG A 84 -3.21 4.65 27.84
N LEU A 85 -4.29 5.31 27.44
CA LEU A 85 -5.36 5.71 28.34
C LEU A 85 -6.24 4.53 28.77
N SER A 86 -6.78 4.61 29.98
CA SER A 86 -7.83 3.68 30.43
C SER A 86 -9.13 3.90 29.65
N PRO A 87 -10.04 2.90 29.58
CA PRO A 87 -11.30 3.02 28.84
C PRO A 87 -12.11 4.27 29.21
N ARG A 88 -12.27 4.54 30.51
CA ARG A 88 -13.01 5.72 31.00
C ARG A 88 -12.37 7.04 30.56
N VAL A 89 -11.04 7.12 30.52
CA VAL A 89 -10.34 8.34 30.10
C VAL A 89 -10.37 8.49 28.58
N LYS A 90 -10.35 7.39 27.81
CA LYS A 90 -10.56 7.41 26.36
C LYS A 90 -11.92 8.02 26.00
N GLU A 91 -13.00 7.56 26.62
CA GLU A 91 -14.35 8.09 26.40
C GLU A 91 -14.42 9.60 26.65
N ARG A 92 -13.87 10.05 27.79
CA ARG A 92 -13.82 11.48 28.09
C ARG A 92 -12.98 12.27 27.06
N THR A 93 -11.87 11.71 26.61
CA THR A 93 -10.99 12.32 25.61
C THR A 93 -11.70 12.48 24.27
N LEU A 94 -12.43 11.45 23.84
CA LEU A 94 -13.26 11.50 22.63
C LEU A 94 -14.32 12.60 22.75
N GLY A 95 -14.99 12.72 23.90
CA GLY A 95 -15.96 13.81 24.13
C GLY A 95 -15.38 15.22 23.98
N TYR A 96 -14.13 15.45 24.42
CA TYR A 96 -13.46 16.74 24.19
C TYR A 96 -13.16 16.98 22.70
N ILE A 97 -12.73 15.95 21.97
CA ILE A 97 -12.46 16.05 20.53
C ILE A 97 -13.76 16.34 19.78
N ASP A 98 -14.83 15.60 20.06
CA ASP A 98 -16.14 15.78 19.42
C ASP A 98 -16.68 17.19 19.69
N GLY A 99 -16.60 17.67 20.93
CA GLY A 99 -16.98 19.02 21.30
C GLY A 99 -16.17 20.09 20.54
N ALA A 100 -14.87 19.87 20.37
CA ALA A 100 -14.02 20.79 19.59
C ALA A 100 -14.39 20.79 18.10
N VAL A 101 -14.67 19.63 17.51
CA VAL A 101 -15.08 19.50 16.09
C VAL A 101 -16.41 20.20 15.83
N GLN A 102 -17.40 20.02 16.71
CA GLN A 102 -18.72 20.66 16.57
C GLN A 102 -18.68 22.18 16.67
N ASN A 103 -17.74 22.71 17.45
CA ASN A 103 -17.58 24.15 17.68
C ASN A 103 -16.54 24.80 16.76
N GLN A 104 -16.01 24.09 15.75
CA GLN A 104 -15.11 24.72 14.78
C GLN A 104 -15.85 25.80 13.98
N PRO A 105 -15.31 27.04 13.91
CA PRO A 105 -15.89 28.07 13.07
C PRO A 105 -15.87 27.60 11.62
N LYS A 106 -17.02 27.59 10.95
CA LYS A 106 -17.11 27.25 9.53
C LYS A 106 -16.23 28.21 8.74
N THR A 107 -15.12 27.71 8.21
CA THR A 107 -14.27 28.50 7.31
C THR A 107 -15.10 28.87 6.08
N LYS A 108 -15.38 30.16 5.89
CA LYS A 108 -15.89 30.64 4.60
C LYS A 108 -14.83 30.28 3.55
N LYS A 109 -15.19 29.41 2.61
CA LYS A 109 -14.38 29.16 1.41
C LYS A 109 -14.16 30.52 0.70
N PRO A 110 -12.94 30.82 0.22
CA PRO A 110 -12.73 31.94 -0.69
C PRO A 110 -13.47 31.72 -2.01
#